data_AF-A0A1H5ZD97-F1
#
_entry.id   AF-A0A1H5ZD97-F1
#
_cell.length_a   1.000
_cell.length_b   1.000
_cell.length_c   1.000
_cell.angle_alpha   90.00
_cell.angle_beta   90.00
_cell.angle_gamma   90.00
#
_symmetry.space_group_name_H-M   'P 1'
#
loop_
_entity.id
_entity.type
_entity.pdbx_description
1 polymer ?
#
loop_
_entity_poly.entity_id
_entity_poly.type
_entity_poly.pdbx_seq_one_letter_code
_entity_poly.pdbx_strand_id
1 'polypeptide(L)' 'MLNSLLIVTLFLGTGFILSLVQDGHLKKPFLSRMAFTLVSFGSFSFFLLGTFASLKFLFGF' A
#
# COMPACT_ATOMS: atom_id res chain seq x y z
N MET A 1 -14.83 -15.74 -0.79
CA MET A 1 -13.48 -16.02 -1.33
C MET A 1 -13.03 -14.98 -2.35
N LEU A 2 -13.74 -14.79 -3.46
CA LEU A 2 -13.39 -13.79 -4.48
C LEU A 2 -13.33 -12.35 -3.93
N ASN A 3 -14.33 -11.93 -3.15
CA ASN A 3 -14.36 -10.59 -2.55
C ASN A 3 -13.17 -10.34 -1.62
N SER A 4 -12.76 -11.35 -0.84
CA SER A 4 -11.62 -11.26 0.08
C SER A 4 -10.29 -11.16 -0.68
N LEU A 5 -10.14 -11.95 -1.75
CA LEU A 5 -8.98 -11.87 -2.63
C LEU A 5 -8.88 -10.49 -3.29
N LEU A 6 -10.01 -9.96 -3.78
CA LEU A 6 -10.08 -8.62 -4.37
C LEU A 6 -9.62 -7.54 -3.39
N ILE A 7 -10.07 -7.61 -2.13
CA ILE A 7 -9.67 -6.68 -1.07
C ILE A 7 -8.16 -6.75 -0.83
N VAL A 8 -7.59 -7.96 -0.74
CA VAL A 8 -6.14 -8.16 -0.57
C VAL A 8 -5.37 -7.55 -1.75
N THR A 9 -5.78 -7.85 -2.98
CA THR A 9 -5.14 -7.33 -4.19
C THR A 9 -5.22 -5.82 -4.27
N LEU A 10 -6.37 -5.22 -3.93
CA LEU A 10 -6.53 -3.77 -3.94
C LEU A 10 -5.62 -3.10 -2.90
N PHE A 11 -5.56 -3.62 -1.67
CA PHE A 11 -4.73 -3.02 -0.64
C PHE A 11 -3.24 -3.15 -0.95
N LEU A 12 -2.77 -4.35 -1.27
CA LEU A 12 -1.36 -4.58 -1.59
C LEU A 12 -0.94 -3.89 -2.89
N GLY A 13 -1.79 -3.92 -3.92
CA GLY A 13 -1.51 -3.27 -5.20
C GLY A 13 -1.44 -1.75 -5.07
N THR A 14 -2.35 -1.13 -4.30
CA THR A 14 -2.30 0.31 -4.07
C THR A 14 -1.07 0.70 -3.25
N GLY A 15 -0.74 -0.06 -2.19
CA GLY A 15 0.48 0.13 -1.42
C GLY A 15 1.74 0.04 -2.30
N PHE A 16 1.78 -0.94 -3.20
CA PHE A 16 2.87 -1.10 -4.14
C PHE A 16 3.00 0.09 -5.10
N ILE A 17 1.91 0.57 -5.69
CA ILE A 17 1.93 1.74 -6.58
C ILE A 17 2.47 2.97 -5.82
N LEU A 18 2.01 3.20 -4.58
CA LEU A 18 2.52 4.30 -3.76
C LEU A 18 4.02 4.12 -3.46
N SER A 19 4.50 2.89 -3.24
CA SER A 19 5.94 2.62 -3.07
C SER A 19 6.77 2.97 -4.32
N LEU A 20 6.23 2.71 -5.52
CA LEU A 20 6.90 3.12 -6.76
C LEU A 20 6.98 4.64 -6.90
N VAL A 21 5.94 5.36 -6.46
CA VAL A 21 5.95 6.82 -6.40
C VAL A 21 7.01 7.32 -5.41
N GLN A 22 7.15 6.65 -4.26
CA GLN A 22 8.20 6.98 -3.28
C GLN A 22 9.59 6.75 -3.86
N ASP A 23 9.83 5.60 -4.49
CA ASP A 23 11.11 5.27 -5.14
C ASP A 23 11.47 6.28 -6.24
N GLY A 24 10.48 6.67 -7.05
CA GLY A 24 10.64 7.72 -8.05
C GLY A 24 11.04 9.06 -7.42
N HIS A 25 10.38 9.43 -6.32
CA HIS A 25 10.67 10.68 -5.60
C HIS A 25 12.07 10.68 -4.98
N LEU A 26 12.52 9.55 -4.42
CA LEU A 26 13.85 9.41 -3.83
C LEU A 26 14.96 9.52 -4.88
N LYS A 27 14.71 9.06 -6.12
CA LYS A 27 15.66 9.20 -7.25
C LYS A 27 15.67 10.62 -7.81
N LYS A 28 14.49 11.23 -7.95
CA LYS A 28 14.33 12.60 -8.44
C LYS A 28 13.22 13.28 -7.65
N PRO A 29 13.55 14.18 -6.72
CA PRO A 29 12.54 14.83 -5.89
C PRO A 29 11.55 15.67 -6.73
N PHE A 30 10.29 15.26 -6.76
CA PHE A 30 9.19 15.96 -7.48
C PHE A 30 7.97 16.29 -6.61
N LEU A 31 7.91 15.80 -5.37
CA LEU A 31 6.84 16.06 -4.40
C LEU A 31 7.32 17.07 -3.37
N SER A 32 6.40 17.83 -2.78
CA SER A 32 6.71 18.57 -1.56
C SER A 32 6.97 17.58 -0.40
N ARG A 33 7.67 18.02 0.64
CA ARG A 33 7.92 17.20 1.83
C ARG A 33 6.60 16.68 2.44
N MET A 34 5.58 17.53 2.51
CA MET A 34 4.25 17.15 3.02
C MET A 34 3.58 16.09 2.14
N ALA A 35 3.61 16.25 0.81
CA ALA A 35 3.03 15.28 -0.11
C ALA A 35 3.78 13.93 -0.06
N PHE A 36 5.11 13.94 0.01
CA PHE A 36 5.91 12.73 0.17
C PHE A 36 5.59 12.00 1.49
N THR A 37 5.43 12.74 2.59
CA THR A 37 5.00 12.16 3.87
C THR A 37 3.63 11.51 3.76
N LEU A 38 2.68 12.16 3.07
CA LEU A 38 1.33 11.66 2.92
C LEU A 38 1.26 10.40 2.03
N VAL A 39 2.01 10.39 0.92
CA VAL A 39 2.20 9.19 0.09
C VAL A 39 2.83 8.06 0.89
N SER A 40 3.82 8.37 1.74
CA SER A 40 4.50 7.37 2.57
C SER A 40 3.58 6.78 3.64
N PHE A 41 2.81 7.62 4.31
CA PHE A 41 1.82 7.19 5.28
C PHE A 41 0.72 6.35 4.62
N GLY A 42 0.27 6.76 3.43
CA GLY A 42 -0.67 6.00 2.62
C GLY A 42 -0.12 4.61 2.28
N SER A 43 1.07 4.54 1.67
CA SER A 43 1.76 3.29 1.32
C SER A 43 1.85 2.33 2.52
N PHE A 44 2.31 2.83 3.67
CA PHE A 44 2.38 2.08 4.92
C PHE A 44 1.02 1.53 5.35
N SER A 45 -0.02 2.38 5.35
CA SER A 45 -1.37 2.01 5.76
C SER A 45 -1.96 0.93 4.84
N PHE A 46 -1.76 1.06 3.54
CA PHE A 46 -2.21 0.10 2.53
C PHE A 46 -1.52 -1.26 2.70
N PHE A 47 -0.22 -1.29 2.94
CA PHE A 47 0.49 -2.54 3.22
C PHE A 47 0.09 -3.17 4.55
N LEU A 48 -0.11 -2.37 5.59
CA LEU A 48 -0.55 -2.85 6.89
C LEU A 48 -1.93 -3.52 6.78
N LEU A 49 -2.91 -2.80 6.20
CA LEU A 49 -4.26 -3.33 6.00
C LEU A 49 -4.28 -4.52 5.03
N GLY A 50 -3.48 -4.47 3.96
CA GLY A 50 -3.31 -5.60 3.04
C GLY A 50 -2.73 -6.83 3.72
N THR A 51 -1.80 -6.65 4.66
CA THR A 51 -1.24 -7.75 5.47
C THR A 51 -2.29 -8.35 6.37
N PHE A 52 -3.06 -7.54 7.10
CA PHE A 52 -4.17 -8.04 7.92
C PHE A 52 -5.23 -8.76 7.10
N ALA A 53 -5.61 -8.20 5.95
CA ALA A 53 -6.55 -8.83 5.02
C ALA A 53 -6.00 -10.16 4.49
N SER A 54 -4.70 -10.25 4.22
CA SER A 54 -4.03 -11.48 3.77
C SER A 54 -4.04 -12.55 4.85
N LEU A 55 -3.73 -12.18 6.11
CA LEU A 55 -3.78 -13.11 7.24
C LEU A 55 -5.20 -13.66 7.46
N LYS A 56 -6.21 -12.77 7.42
CA LYS A 56 -7.61 -13.18 7.49
C LYS A 56 -8.03 -14.08 6.33
N PHE A 57 -7.57 -13.78 5.11
CA PHE A 57 -7.88 -14.59 3.94
C PHE A 57 -7.25 -15.99 3.99
N LEU A 58 -5.98 -16.08 4.41
CA LEU A 58 -5.21 -17.32 4.43
C LEU A 58 -5.58 -18.23 5.60
N PHE A 59 -5.87 -17.66 6.76
CA PHE A 59 -6.01 -18.42 8.00
C PHE A 59 -7.39 -18.29 8.66
N GLY A 60 -8.27 -17.42 8.15
CA GLY A 60 -9.67 -17.34 8.57
C GLY A 60 -9.94 -16.69 9.93
N PHE A 61 -8.96 -16.04 10.55
CA PHE A 61 -9.11 -15.30 11.83
C PHE A 61 -10.03 -14.08 11.73
#